data_AF-A0A803QUK8-F1
#
_entry.id   AF-A0A803QUK8-F1
#
_cell.length_a   1.000
_cell.length_b   1.000
_cell.length_c   1.000
_cell.angle_alpha   90.00
_cell.angle_beta   90.00
_cell.angle_gamma   90.00
#
_symmetry.space_group_name_H-M   'P 1'
#
loop_
_entity.id
_entity.type
_entity.pdbx_description
1 polymer ?
#
loop_
_entity_poly.entity_id
_entity_poly.type
_entity_poly.pdbx_seq_one_letter_code
_entity_poly.pdbx_strand_id
1 'polypeptide(L)'
;MNTSQWGENVEILYHRFLKYPDRVQNLYFTFLFVLRAMTKAADYLEQAESDTGNNSEDLKTQSLMKQLLYSRKLQAACPLPI
;
A
#
# COMPACT_ATOMS: atom_id res chain seq x y z
N MET A 1 -2.84 -32.35 -19.10
CA MET A 1 -3.79 -31.23 -18.89
C MET A 1 -3.08 -30.22 -18.00
N ASN A 2 -2.73 -29.05 -18.54
CA ASN A 2 -1.90 -28.05 -17.85
C ASN A 2 -2.75 -27.25 -16.85
N THR A 3 -2.66 -27.54 -15.56
CA THR A 3 -3.37 -26.79 -14.49
C THR A 3 -2.51 -25.67 -13.92
N SER A 4 -1.96 -24.81 -14.79
CA SER A 4 -1.23 -23.60 -14.40
C SER A 4 -2.11 -22.36 -14.57
N GLN A 5 -3.35 -22.42 -14.07
CA GLN A 5 -4.25 -21.27 -14.06
C GLN A 5 -4.21 -20.60 -12.70
N TRP A 6 -3.83 -19.32 -12.71
CA TRP A 6 -3.96 -18.44 -11.55
C TRP A 6 -5.44 -18.16 -11.29
N GLY A 7 -5.85 -18.18 -10.02
CA GLY A 7 -7.23 -17.94 -9.64
C GLY A 7 -7.43 -17.92 -8.13
N GLU A 8 -8.65 -17.61 -7.74
CA GLU A 8 -9.06 -17.61 -6.34
C GLU A 8 -9.16 -19.04 -5.81
N ASN A 9 -8.67 -19.24 -4.60
CA ASN A 9 -8.87 -20.48 -3.86
C ASN A 9 -9.52 -20.15 -2.50
N VAL A 10 -10.84 -20.25 -2.47
CA VAL A 10 -11.67 -19.89 -1.30
C VAL A 10 -11.43 -20.85 -0.14
N GLU A 11 -11.13 -22.12 -0.41
CA GLU A 11 -10.80 -23.12 0.61
C GLU A 11 -9.53 -22.69 1.38
N ILE A 12 -8.48 -22.29 0.65
CA ILE A 12 -7.24 -21.77 1.26
C ILE A 12 -7.52 -20.45 2.01
N LEU A 13 -8.31 -19.54 1.44
CA LEU A 13 -8.67 -18.28 2.10
C LEU A 13 -9.36 -18.55 3.45
N TYR A 14 -10.32 -19.46 3.48
CA TYR A 14 -11.03 -19.82 4.69
C TYR A 14 -10.09 -20.43 5.74
N HIS A 15 -9.33 -21.46 5.35
CA HIS A 15 -8.47 -22.18 6.28
C HIS A 15 -7.26 -21.37 6.76
N ARG A 16 -6.80 -20.37 6.01
CA ARG A 16 -5.65 -19.53 6.41
C ARG A 16 -6.05 -18.22 7.07
N PHE A 17 -7.18 -17.64 6.72
CA PHE A 17 -7.57 -16.30 7.19
C PHE A 17 -8.94 -16.29 7.86
N LEU A 18 -10.02 -16.67 7.16
CA LEU A 18 -11.38 -16.42 7.68
C LEU A 18 -11.72 -17.23 8.94
N LYS A 19 -11.12 -18.41 9.11
CA LYS A 19 -11.22 -19.20 10.35
C LYS A 19 -10.57 -18.51 11.56
N TYR A 20 -9.71 -17.52 11.34
CA TYR A 20 -8.93 -16.81 12.37
C TYR A 20 -9.20 -15.29 12.28
N PRO A 21 -10.28 -14.79 12.92
CA PRO A 21 -10.70 -13.38 12.80
C PRO A 21 -9.61 -12.37 13.21
N ASP A 22 -8.76 -12.75 14.17
CA ASP A 22 -7.60 -11.98 14.62
C ASP A 22 -6.60 -11.69 13.49
N ARG A 23 -6.42 -12.61 12.52
CA ARG A 23 -5.54 -12.39 11.38
C ARG A 23 -6.06 -11.30 10.45
N VAL A 24 -7.37 -11.25 10.24
CA VAL A 24 -8.01 -10.20 9.46
C VAL A 24 -7.87 -8.86 10.18
N GLN A 25 -8.12 -8.83 11.49
CA GLN A 25 -7.93 -7.62 12.30
C GLN A 25 -6.48 -7.13 12.28
N ASN A 26 -5.50 -8.02 12.43
CA ASN A 26 -4.08 -7.68 12.38
C ASN A 26 -3.66 -7.20 10.99
N LEU A 27 -4.27 -7.70 9.91
CA LEU A 27 -4.06 -7.20 8.57
C LEU A 27 -4.54 -5.75 8.43
N TYR A 28 -5.72 -5.42 8.95
CA TYR A 28 -6.21 -4.03 8.98
C TYR A 28 -5.33 -3.13 9.84
N PHE A 29 -4.90 -3.61 11.02
CA PHE A 29 -3.97 -2.86 11.87
C PHE A 29 -2.66 -2.55 11.12
N THR A 30 -2.06 -3.56 10.49
CA THR A 30 -0.82 -3.40 9.71
C THR A 30 -1.02 -2.43 8.56
N PHE A 31 -2.17 -2.51 7.87
CA PHE A 31 -2.50 -1.57 6.80
C PHE A 31 -2.57 -0.12 7.29
N LEU A 32 -3.29 0.12 8.39
CA LEU A 32 -3.39 1.45 9.01
C LEU A 32 -2.03 1.97 9.50
N PHE A 33 -1.20 1.07 10.05
CA PHE A 33 0.16 1.39 10.48
C PHE A 33 1.02 1.89 9.29
N VAL A 34 0.95 1.21 8.15
CA VAL A 34 1.65 1.63 6.92
C VAL A 34 1.10 2.95 6.40
N LEU A 35 -0.23 3.15 6.37
CA LEU A 35 -0.80 4.44 5.95
C LEU A 35 -0.31 5.59 6.85
N ARG A 36 -0.28 5.39 8.17
CA ARG A 36 0.26 6.39 9.11
C ARG A 36 1.74 6.67 8.87
N ALA A 37 2.54 5.63 8.60
CA ALA A 37 3.95 5.78 8.28
C ALA A 37 4.14 6.61 7.00
N MET A 38 3.36 6.34 5.94
CA MET A 38 3.38 7.12 4.71
C MET A 38 3.01 8.58 4.95
N THR A 39 1.98 8.86 5.75
CA THR A 39 1.62 10.25 6.10
C THR A 39 2.74 10.96 6.86
N LYS A 40 3.39 10.27 7.80
CA LYS A 40 4.51 10.85 8.57
C LYS A 40 5.78 11.06 7.75
N ALA A 41 6.01 10.21 6.75
CA ALA A 41 7.19 10.27 5.89
C ALA A 41 6.96 11.06 4.60
N ALA A 42 5.80 11.72 4.44
CA ALA A 42 5.39 12.34 3.18
C ALA A 42 6.46 13.31 2.63
N ASP A 43 6.99 14.18 3.48
CA ASP A 43 8.01 15.17 3.08
C ASP A 43 9.29 14.52 2.53
N TYR A 44 9.68 13.36 3.10
CA TYR A 44 10.83 12.59 2.64
C TYR A 44 10.53 11.83 1.35
N LEU A 45 9.34 11.23 1.25
CA LEU A 45 8.94 10.43 0.10
C LEU A 45 8.68 11.27 -1.15
N GLU A 46 8.19 12.51 -0.99
CA GLU A 46 8.01 13.44 -2.12
C GLU A 46 9.34 13.88 -2.75
N GLN A 47 10.40 13.94 -1.95
CA GLN A 47 11.75 14.34 -2.36
C GLN A 47 12.63 13.17 -2.78
N ALA A 48 12.13 11.94 -2.70
CA ALA A 48 12.89 10.76 -3.06
C ALA A 48 13.19 10.74 -4.57
N GLU A 49 14.48 10.72 -4.91
CA GLU A 49 14.92 10.56 -6.29
C GLU A 49 14.75 9.11 -6.74
N SER A 50 14.15 8.92 -7.91
CA SER A 50 14.14 7.65 -8.63
C SER A 50 15.20 7.76 -9.73
N ASP A 51 16.23 6.92 -9.68
CA ASP A 51 17.24 6.81 -10.73
C ASP A 51 17.27 5.37 -11.23
N THR A 52 16.44 5.11 -12.25
CA THR A 52 16.36 3.80 -12.90
C THR A 52 17.06 3.76 -14.25
N GLY A 53 17.71 4.86 -14.64
CA GLY A 53 18.23 5.07 -16.00
C GLY A 53 17.15 5.41 -17.03
N ASN A 54 15.89 5.59 -16.64
CA ASN A 54 14.79 6.03 -17.49
C ASN A 54 14.10 7.27 -16.93
N ASN A 55 14.64 8.43 -17.30
CA ASN A 55 14.17 9.73 -16.82
C ASN A 55 12.65 9.96 -17.00
N SER A 56 12.04 9.41 -18.05
CA SER A 56 10.59 9.57 -18.27
C SER A 56 9.77 8.79 -17.24
N GLU A 57 10.18 7.57 -16.89
CA GLU A 57 9.48 6.77 -15.88
C GLU A 57 9.82 7.26 -14.46
N ASP A 58 11.02 7.80 -14.25
CA ASP A 58 11.43 8.38 -12.97
C ASP A 58 10.59 9.63 -12.63
N LEU A 59 10.42 10.57 -13.58
CA LEU A 59 9.55 11.73 -13.41
C LEU A 59 8.08 11.34 -13.17
N LYS A 60 7.61 10.30 -13.88
CA LYS A 60 6.26 9.76 -13.70
C LYS A 60 6.09 9.12 -12.32
N THR A 61 7.09 8.39 -11.84
CA THR A 61 7.11 7.80 -10.50
C THR A 61 7.02 8.89 -9.43
N GLN A 62 7.80 9.96 -9.57
CA GLN A 62 7.74 11.10 -8.67
C GLN A 62 6.34 11.77 -8.66
N SER A 63 5.74 11.95 -9.83
CA SER A 63 4.38 12.50 -9.95
C SER A 63 3.34 11.60 -9.27
N LEU A 64 3.40 10.28 -9.50
CA LEU A 64 2.50 9.31 -8.87
C LEU A 64 2.68 9.25 -7.35
N MET A 65 3.92 9.37 -6.86
CA MET A 65 4.21 9.43 -5.42
C MET A 65 3.54 10.65 -4.78
N LYS A 66 3.67 11.84 -5.39
CA LYS A 66 2.97 13.06 -4.91
C LYS A 66 1.46 12.87 -4.93
N GLN A 67 0.89 12.31 -6.00
CA GLN A 67 -0.55 12.04 -6.08
C GLN A 67 -1.03 11.10 -4.97
N LEU A 68 -0.25 10.07 -4.64
CA LEU A 68 -0.56 9.13 -3.57
C LEU A 68 -0.51 9.81 -2.19
N LEU A 69 0.58 10.52 -1.90
CA LEU A 69 0.83 11.19 -0.61
C LEU A 69 -0.22 12.28 -0.30
N TYR A 70 -0.62 13.04 -1.33
CA TYR A 70 -1.61 14.11 -1.21
C TYR A 70 -3.04 13.66 -1.60
N SER A 71 -3.28 12.36 -1.74
CA SER A 71 -4.63 11.85 -2.01
C SER A 71 -5.56 12.07 -0.81
N ARG A 72 -6.81 12.47 -1.07
CA ARG A 72 -7.84 12.65 -0.03
C ARG A 72 -8.03 11.39 0.83
N LYS A 73 -7.91 10.20 0.22
CA LYS A 73 -8.07 8.92 0.94
C LYS A 73 -6.96 8.72 1.98
N LEU A 74 -5.70 8.99 1.64
CA LEU A 74 -4.58 8.84 2.57
C LEU A 74 -4.63 9.90 3.67
N GLN A 75 -4.90 11.17 3.31
CA GLN A 75 -5.01 12.26 4.29
C GLN A 75 -6.14 12.04 5.30
N ALA A 76 -7.30 11.54 4.85
CA ALA A 76 -8.42 11.21 5.73
C ALA A 76 -8.14 10.00 6.64
N ALA A 77 -7.27 9.08 6.23
CA ALA A 77 -6.97 7.88 7.01
C ALA A 77 -6.18 8.18 8.29
N CYS A 78 -5.38 9.25 8.31
CA CYS A 78 -4.52 9.56 9.46
C CYS A 78 -4.18 11.05 9.57
N PRO A 79 -5.09 11.90 10.08
CA PRO A 79 -4.78 13.30 10.33
C PRO A 79 -3.58 13.41 11.29
N LEU A 80 -2.60 14.26 10.95
CA LEU A 80 -1.52 14.59 11.88
C LEU A 80 -2.13 15.44 13.00
N PRO A 81 -1.85 15.13 14.28
CA PRO A 81 -2.28 16.00 15.37
C PRO A 81 -1.70 17.40 15.18
N ILE A 82 -2.53 18.40 15.45
CA ILE A 82 -2.19 19.82 15.45
C ILE A 82 -1.12 20.08 16.52
#